data_AF-A8GNW8-F1
#
_entry.id   AF-A8GNW8-F1
#
_cell.length_a   1.000
_cell.length_b   1.000
_cell.length_c   1.000
_cell.angle_alpha   90.00
_cell.angle_beta   90.00
_cell.angle_gamma   90.00
#
_symmetry.space_group_name_H-M   'P 1'
#
loop_
_entity.id
_entity.type
_entity.pdbx_description
1 polymer ?
#
loop_
_entity_poly.entity_id
_entity_poly.type
_entity_poly.pdbx_seq_one_letter_code
_entity_poly.pdbx_strand_id
1 'polypeptide(L)' 'MIKFRCNHEKNSKLLHGRGVSFEEIVQSIENGNLLDIKLHYNHRKHAGKKIYMLE' A
#
# COMPACT_ATOMS: atom_id res chain seq x y z
N MET A 1 18.79 5.48 0.01
CA MET A 1 17.42 5.66 0.53
C MET A 1 16.50 6.04 -0.62
N ILE A 2 15.64 5.12 -1.07
CA ILE A 2 14.71 5.39 -2.18
C ILE A 2 13.62 6.32 -1.65
N LYS A 3 13.47 7.51 -2.27
CA LYS A 3 12.38 8.44 -1.92
C LYS A 3 11.13 8.06 -2.71
N PHE A 4 10.13 7.53 -2.04
CA PHE A 4 8.81 7.27 -2.63
C PHE A 4 8.01 8.58 -2.74
N ARG A 5 7.37 8.81 -3.89
CA ARG A 5 6.38 9.89 -4.01
C ARG A 5 5.06 9.45 -3.39
N CYS A 6 4.93 9.66 -2.08
CA CYS A 6 3.68 9.47 -1.38
C CYS A 6 2.78 10.70 -1.54
N ASN A 7 1.51 10.49 -1.86
CA ASN A 7 0.52 11.57 -1.84
C ASN A 7 0.13 11.87 -0.39
N HIS A 8 0.35 13.11 0.05
CA HIS A 8 0.16 13.50 1.44
C HIS A 8 -1.30 13.38 1.92
N GLU A 9 -2.26 13.77 1.09
CA GLU A 9 -3.69 13.68 1.42
C GLU A 9 -4.12 12.21 1.62
N LYS A 10 -3.67 11.32 0.74
CA LYS A 10 -3.93 9.88 0.87
C LYS A 10 -3.25 9.28 2.10
N ASN A 11 -2.04 9.73 2.41
CA ASN A 11 -1.31 9.28 3.60
C ASN A 11 -2.07 9.67 4.87
N SER A 12 -2.54 10.92 4.95
CA SER A 12 -3.31 11.40 6.10
C SER A 12 -4.62 10.62 6.27
N LYS A 13 -5.34 10.33 5.17
CA LYS A 13 -6.54 9.48 5.22
C LYS A 13 -6.23 8.07 5.71
N LEU A 14 -5.11 7.50 5.30
CA LEU A 14 -4.69 6.17 5.74
C LEU A 14 -4.34 6.15 7.22
N LEU A 15 -3.59 7.15 7.67
CA LEU A 15 -3.19 7.30 9.07
C LEU A 15 -4.42 7.50 9.97
N HIS A 16 -5.35 8.39 9.60
CA HIS A 16 -6.56 8.59 10.38
C HIS A 16 -7.54 7.41 10.33
N GLY A 17 -7.61 6.71 9.19
CA GLY A 17 -8.57 5.61 9.02
C GLY A 17 -8.08 4.25 9.52
N ARG A 18 -6.76 4.01 9.54
CA ARG A 18 -6.16 2.71 9.85
C ARG A 18 -4.99 2.78 10.82
N GLY A 19 -4.56 3.97 11.24
CA GLY A 19 -3.42 4.13 12.15
C GLY A 19 -2.05 3.83 11.53
N VAL A 20 -1.97 3.69 10.20
CA VAL A 20 -0.73 3.34 9.48
C VAL A 20 -0.42 4.34 8.37
N SER A 21 0.86 4.60 8.15
CA SER A 21 1.38 5.46 7.09
C SER A 21 1.92 4.66 5.90
N PHE A 22 2.14 5.34 4.76
CA PHE A 22 2.82 4.73 3.61
C PHE A 22 4.26 4.33 3.93
N GLU A 23 4.95 5.05 4.82
CA GLU A 23 6.33 4.74 5.20
C GLU A 23 6.39 3.42 5.96
N GLU A 24 5.50 3.22 6.94
CA GLU A 24 5.38 1.95 7.66
C GLU A 24 5.03 0.78 6.72
N ILE A 25 4.15 1.01 5.75
CA ILE A 25 3.80 0.01 4.73
C ILE A 25 5.03 -0.39 3.90
N VAL A 26 5.81 0.60 3.44
CA VAL A 26 7.04 0.33 2.68
C VAL A 26 8.03 -0.44 3.53
N GLN A 27 8.26 -0.02 4.78
CA GLN A 27 9.14 -0.73 5.70
C GLN A 27 8.67 -2.17 5.95
N SER A 28 7.37 -2.39 6.11
CA SER A 28 6.79 -3.73 6.30
C SER A 28 7.07 -4.64 5.09
N ILE A 29 6.97 -4.10 3.87
CA ILE A 29 7.33 -4.82 2.64
C ILE A 29 8.84 -5.12 2.61
N GLU A 30 9.68 -4.14 2.92
CA GLU A 30 11.15 -4.32 2.96
C GLU A 30 11.59 -5.35 4.02
N ASN A 31 10.86 -5.45 5.11
CA ASN A 31 11.08 -6.43 6.18
C ASN A 31 10.56 -7.84 5.85
N GLY A 32 9.88 -8.02 4.71
CA GLY A 32 9.39 -9.32 4.26
C GLY A 32 7.99 -9.69 4.76
N ASN A 33 7.23 -8.76 5.34
CA ASN A 33 5.88 -9.00 5.86
C ASN A 33 4.79 -9.02 4.77
N LEU A 34 5.17 -9.31 3.52
CA LEU A 34 4.22 -9.40 2.40
C LEU A 34 3.59 -10.80 2.40
N LEU A 35 2.30 -10.85 2.68
CA LEU A 35 1.54 -12.10 2.78
C LEU A 35 1.07 -12.61 1.41
N ASP A 36 0.55 -11.74 0.57
CA ASP A 36 -0.01 -12.13 -0.73
C ASP A 36 -0.09 -10.95 -1.72
N ILE A 37 -0.17 -11.27 -3.01
CA ILE A 37 -0.40 -10.32 -4.11
C ILE A 37 -1.55 -10.83 -4.98
N LYS A 38 -2.69 -10.12 -4.94
CA LYS A 38 -3.88 -10.45 -5.75
C LYS A 38 -4.10 -9.44 -6.87
N LEU A 39 -4.74 -9.85 -7.95
CA LEU A 39 -5.23 -8.91 -8.95
C LEU A 39 -6.43 -8.14 -8.40
N HIS A 40 -6.55 -6.87 -8.79
CA HIS A 40 -7.68 -6.06 -8.36
C HIS A 40 -8.98 -6.57 -8.99
N TYR A 41 -9.93 -6.99 -8.15
CA TYR A 41 -11.22 -7.60 -8.57
C TYR A 41 -11.96 -6.77 -9.64
N ASN A 42 -11.99 -5.45 -9.47
CA ASN A 42 -12.56 -4.55 -10.47
C ASN A 42 -11.58 -4.25 -11.62
N HIS A 43 -11.37 -5.23 -12.49
CA HIS A 43 -10.52 -5.11 -13.66
C HIS A 43 -10.97 -4.01 -14.64
N ARG A 44 -12.27 -3.65 -14.67
CA ARG A 44 -12.76 -2.58 -15.56
C ARG A 44 -12.23 -1.21 -15.17
N LYS A 45 -12.17 -0.91 -13.86
CA LYS A 45 -11.70 0.39 -13.33
C LYS A 45 -10.22 0.40 -12.96
N HIS A 46 -9.67 -0.77 -12.69
CA HIS A 46 -8.32 -0.97 -12.17
C HIS A 46 -7.57 -2.09 -12.91
N ALA A 47 -7.71 -2.14 -14.23
CA ALA A 47 -7.00 -3.07 -15.10
C ALA A 47 -5.50 -3.05 -14.81
N GLY A 48 -4.90 -4.24 -14.63
CA GLY A 48 -3.47 -4.40 -14.37
C GLY A 48 -2.99 -3.99 -12.97
N LYS A 49 -3.87 -3.52 -12.08
CA LYS A 49 -3.47 -3.20 -10.70
C LYS A 49 -3.49 -4.44 -9.81
N LYS A 50 -2.54 -4.50 -8.89
CA LYS A 50 -2.41 -5.53 -7.88
C LYS A 50 -2.74 -4.96 -6.50
N ILE A 51 -3.25 -5.82 -5.63
CA ILE A 51 -3.49 -5.58 -4.21
C ILE A 51 -2.46 -6.39 -3.43
N TYR A 52 -1.71 -5.71 -2.57
CA TYR A 52 -0.70 -6.30 -1.70
C TYR A 52 -1.30 -6.44 -0.31
N MET A 53 -1.20 -7.62 0.28
CA MET A 53 -1.67 -7.91 1.64
C MET A 53 -0.46 -8.02 2.57
N LEU A 54 -0.52 -7.35 3.72
CA LEU A 54 0.56 -7.26 4.71
C LEU A 54 0.04 -7.76 6.05
N GLU A 55 0.96 -8.22 6.90
CA GLU A 55 0.69 -8.58 8.31
C GLU A 55 0.42 -7.35 9.19
#